data_AF-A0A6L6F3K1-F1
#
_entry.id   AF-A0A6L6F3K1-F1
#
_cell.length_a   1.000
_cell.length_b   1.000
_cell.length_c   1.000
_cell.angle_alpha   90.00
_cell.angle_beta   90.00
_cell.angle_gamma   90.00
#
_symmetry.space_group_name_H-M   'P 1'
#
loop_
_entity.id
_entity.type
_entity.pdbx_description
1 polymer ?
#
loop_
_entity_poly.entity_id
_entity_poly.type
_entity_poly.pdbx_seq_one_letter_code
_entity_poly.pdbx_strand_id
1 'polypeptide(L)'
;VPAQEAVPDLVYVISDNNGGGIFSQLEQGAPKFANSFERVFGTPLDADIPAAVIALGFACHVATTLEELNTALKEALAAGGVHVLVARTCSRADEVVALQNVNDAIRQALATA
;
A
#
# COMPACT_ATOMS: atom_id res chain seq x y z
N VAL A 1 14.48 0.04 -19.62
CA VAL A 1 15.77 -0.67 -19.63
C VAL A 1 16.44 -0.36 -20.95
N PRO A 2 17.69 0.17 -21.00
CA PRO A 2 18.41 0.35 -22.25
C PRO A 2 18.39 -0.95 -23.05
N ALA A 3 18.28 -0.88 -24.38
CA ALA A 3 18.00 -2.06 -25.22
C ALA A 3 19.05 -3.19 -25.12
N GLN A 4 20.21 -2.92 -24.53
CA GLN A 4 21.34 -3.85 -24.40
C GLN A 4 21.47 -4.44 -22.99
N GLU A 5 20.68 -3.98 -22.03
CA GLU A 5 20.72 -4.45 -20.64
C GLU A 5 19.74 -5.61 -20.43
N ALA A 6 20.10 -6.54 -19.54
CA ALA A 6 19.22 -7.63 -19.16
C ALA A 6 17.97 -7.07 -18.44
N VAL A 7 16.79 -7.50 -18.87
CA VAL A 7 15.55 -7.16 -18.18
C VAL A 7 15.38 -8.09 -16.98
N PRO A 8 15.29 -7.56 -15.75
CA PRO A 8 15.09 -8.41 -14.57
C PRO A 8 13.67 -8.96 -14.56
N ASP A 9 13.50 -10.09 -13.89
CA ASP A 9 12.20 -10.58 -13.46
C ASP A 9 11.84 -9.94 -12.12
N LEU A 10 10.91 -8.99 -12.15
CA LEU A 10 10.61 -8.12 -11.01
C LEU A 10 9.16 -7.65 -11.02
N VAL A 11 8.44 -7.94 -9.93
CA VAL A 11 7.08 -7.44 -9.69
C VAL A 11 7.12 -6.39 -8.60
N TYR A 12 6.75 -5.15 -8.94
CA TYR A 12 6.57 -4.07 -7.97
C TYR A 12 5.14 -4.14 -7.41
N VAL A 13 5.00 -4.28 -6.09
CA VAL A 13 3.70 -4.14 -5.41
C VAL A 13 3.70 -2.82 -4.64
N ILE A 14 2.85 -1.89 -5.07
CA ILE A 14 2.69 -0.58 -4.46
C ILE A 14 1.48 -0.64 -3.53
N SER A 15 1.74 -0.56 -2.22
CA SER A 15 0.68 -0.38 -1.22
C SER A 15 0.26 1.09 -1.21
N ASP A 16 -0.93 1.38 -1.72
CA ASP A 16 -1.42 2.75 -1.89
C ASP A 16 -2.59 3.05 -0.94
N ASN A 17 -2.27 3.78 0.13
CA ASN A 17 -3.22 4.40 1.05
C ASN A 17 -3.21 5.95 0.96
N ASN A 18 -2.69 6.50 -0.15
CA ASN A 18 -2.57 7.93 -0.42
C ASN A 18 -1.78 8.73 0.64
N GLY A 19 -0.55 8.31 0.91
CA GLY A 19 0.44 9.10 1.66
C GLY A 19 1.04 8.37 2.86
N GLY A 20 1.35 9.11 3.93
CA GLY A 20 2.07 8.61 5.10
C GLY A 20 1.20 7.79 6.07
N GLY A 21 0.66 6.65 5.63
CA GLY A 21 -0.22 5.77 6.43
C GLY A 21 0.22 5.54 7.88
N ILE A 22 1.50 5.20 8.05
CA ILE A 22 2.12 4.87 9.33
C ILE A 22 1.90 5.92 10.43
N PHE A 23 1.90 7.21 10.09
CA PHE A 23 1.80 8.28 11.08
C PHE A 23 0.43 8.31 11.77
N SER A 24 -0.60 7.70 11.17
CA SER A 24 -1.93 7.57 11.76
C SER A 24 -1.92 6.64 12.98
N GLN A 25 -0.92 5.77 13.08
CA GLN A 25 -0.75 4.79 14.16
C GLN A 25 0.20 5.27 15.27
N LEU A 26 0.87 6.41 15.06
CA LEU A 26 1.81 7.02 16.00
C LEU A 26 1.13 8.15 16.79
N GLU A 27 1.88 8.84 17.65
CA GLU A 27 1.36 9.93 18.48
C GLU A 27 0.71 11.05 17.66
N GLN A 28 1.21 11.25 16.43
CA GLN A 28 0.74 12.25 15.47
C GLN A 28 -0.69 11.96 14.99
N GLY A 29 -1.14 10.70 15.00
CA GLY A 29 -2.52 10.32 14.69
C GLY A 29 -3.54 10.74 15.75
N ALA A 30 -3.11 11.24 16.92
CA ALA A 30 -4.00 11.61 17.99
C ALA A 30 -4.90 12.83 17.64
N PRO A 31 -6.14 12.91 18.17
CA PRO A 31 -7.08 14.00 17.86
C PRO A 31 -6.53 15.42 18.05
N LYS A 32 -5.62 15.62 19.01
CA LYS A 32 -4.96 16.92 19.27
C LYS A 32 -4.13 17.44 18.09
N PHE A 33 -3.75 16.58 17.14
CA PHE A 33 -2.95 16.95 15.96
C PHE A 33 -3.77 16.95 14.66
N ALA A 34 -5.07 16.63 14.70
CA ALA A 34 -5.91 16.48 13.52
C ALA A 34 -5.80 17.66 12.53
N ASN A 35 -5.72 18.89 13.04
CA ASN A 35 -5.65 20.10 12.22
C ASN A 35 -4.36 20.23 11.37
N SER A 36 -3.27 19.57 11.76
CA SER A 36 -1.99 19.62 11.03
C SER A 36 -1.59 18.28 10.42
N PHE A 37 -2.31 17.20 10.76
CA PHE A 37 -1.93 15.85 10.41
C PHE A 37 -1.75 15.67 8.91
N GLU A 38 -2.78 15.99 8.12
CA GLU A 38 -2.73 15.80 6.67
C GLU A 38 -1.63 16.61 5.99
N ARG A 39 -1.40 17.83 6.45
CA ARG A 39 -0.39 18.71 5.85
C ARG A 39 1.05 18.29 6.15
N VAL A 40 1.30 17.67 7.31
CA VAL A 40 2.67 17.41 7.80
C VAL A 40 3.05 15.94 7.72
N PHE A 41 2.11 15.04 7.97
CA PHE A 41 2.36 13.61 8.10
C PHE A 41 1.58 12.79 7.07
N GLY A 42 0.29 13.09 6.89
CA GLY A 42 -0.54 12.39 5.93
C GLY A 42 -0.06 12.59 4.49
N THR A 43 0.26 13.83 4.13
CA THR A 43 0.80 14.26 2.83
C THR A 43 0.20 13.50 1.64
N PRO A 44 -1.14 13.53 1.46
CA PRO A 44 -1.77 12.89 0.31
C PRO A 44 -1.20 13.50 -0.97
N LEU A 45 -0.81 12.63 -1.90
CA LEU A 45 -0.27 13.06 -3.18
C LEU A 45 -1.36 13.15 -4.25
N ASP A 46 -2.49 12.47 -4.03
CA ASP A 46 -3.61 12.36 -4.99
C ASP A 46 -3.14 12.00 -6.41
N ALA A 47 -2.03 11.24 -6.49
CA ALA A 47 -1.36 10.92 -7.72
C ALA A 47 -2.07 9.76 -8.43
N ASP A 48 -2.21 9.88 -9.75
CA ASP A 48 -2.57 8.75 -10.61
C ASP A 48 -1.34 7.88 -10.88
N ILE A 49 -0.99 7.06 -9.88
CA ILE A 49 0.14 6.12 -9.96
C ILE A 49 0.02 5.22 -11.20
N PRO A 50 -1.15 4.59 -11.50
CA PRO A 50 -1.31 3.79 -12.72
C PRO A 50 -0.97 4.57 -14.00
N ALA A 51 -1.47 5.80 -14.15
CA ALA A 51 -1.16 6.62 -15.33
C ALA A 51 0.34 6.94 -15.43
N ALA A 52 1.00 7.25 -14.31
CA ALA A 52 2.44 7.51 -14.30
C ALA A 52 3.26 6.28 -14.72
N VAL A 53 2.89 5.10 -14.22
CA VAL A 53 3.54 3.83 -14.57
C VAL A 53 3.36 3.50 -16.05
N ILE A 54 2.14 3.68 -16.57
CA ILE A 54 1.83 3.45 -17.99
C ILE A 54 2.59 4.43 -18.88
N ALA A 55 2.70 5.71 -18.48
CA ALA A 55 3.47 6.71 -19.22
C ALA A 55 4.97 6.38 -19.27
N LEU A 56 5.49 5.62 -18.30
CA LEU A 56 6.86 5.10 -18.29
C LEU A 56 7.03 3.81 -19.11
N GLY A 57 5.96 3.30 -19.72
CA GLY A 57 5.98 2.14 -20.62
C GLY A 57 5.84 0.79 -19.90
N PHE A 58 5.38 0.76 -18.65
CA PHE A 58 5.17 -0.47 -17.90
C PHE A 58 3.69 -0.83 -17.82
N ALA A 59 3.38 -2.13 -17.85
CA ALA A 59 2.05 -2.62 -17.55
C ALA A 59 1.75 -2.37 -16.07
N CYS A 60 0.54 -1.87 -15.78
CA CYS A 60 0.07 -1.61 -14.44
C CYS A 60 -1.28 -2.29 -14.21
N HIS A 61 -1.39 -3.08 -13.14
CA HIS A 61 -2.66 -3.61 -12.66
C HIS A 61 -3.05 -2.92 -11.36
N VAL A 62 -4.34 -2.64 -11.16
CA VAL A 62 -4.85 -2.06 -9.92
C VAL A 62 -5.73 -3.09 -9.24
N ALA A 63 -5.33 -3.50 -8.04
CA ALA A 63 -6.11 -4.40 -7.19
C ALA A 63 -6.73 -3.61 -6.04
N THR A 64 -8.02 -3.83 -5.82
CA THR A 64 -8.81 -3.25 -4.71
C THR A 64 -9.21 -4.30 -3.69
N THR A 65 -9.00 -5.57 -4.01
CA THR A 65 -9.24 -6.70 -3.11
C THR A 65 -8.00 -7.59 -2.99
N LEU A 66 -7.95 -8.38 -1.91
CA LEU A 66 -6.90 -9.38 -1.71
C LEU A 66 -6.91 -10.48 -2.79
N GLU A 67 -8.10 -10.84 -3.30
CA GLU A 67 -8.23 -11.84 -4.36
C GLU A 67 -7.68 -11.33 -5.70
N GLU A 68 -8.00 -10.09 -6.06
CA GLU A 68 -7.44 -9.41 -7.24
C GLU A 68 -5.92 -9.32 -7.14
N LEU A 69 -5.39 -8.88 -5.99
CA LEU A 69 -3.94 -8.77 -5.79
C LEU A 69 -3.25 -10.12 -5.92
N ASN A 70 -3.80 -11.17 -5.31
CA ASN A 70 -3.24 -12.52 -5.38
C ASN A 70 -3.27 -13.08 -6.80
N THR A 71 -4.33 -12.79 -7.56
CA THR A 71 -4.46 -13.24 -8.95
C THR A 71 -3.43 -12.53 -9.82
N ALA A 72 -3.40 -11.19 -9.77
CA ALA A 72 -2.47 -10.39 -10.55
C ALA A 72 -0.99 -10.69 -10.21
N LEU A 73 -0.68 -10.96 -8.94
CA LEU A 73 0.67 -11.34 -8.51
C LEU A 73 1.10 -12.68 -9.13
N LYS A 74 0.22 -13.68 -9.13
CA LYS A 74 0.52 -15.00 -9.75
C LYS A 74 0.72 -14.87 -11.25
N GLU A 75 -0.13 -14.09 -11.92
CA GLU A 75 -0.04 -13.84 -13.36
C GLU A 75 1.25 -13.11 -13.73
N ALA A 76 1.60 -12.05 -12.98
CA ALA A 76 2.84 -11.29 -13.19
C ALA A 76 4.09 -12.15 -13.02
N LEU A 77 4.15 -12.94 -11.93
CA LEU A 77 5.27 -13.87 -11.69
C LEU A 77 5.37 -14.96 -12.76
N ALA A 78 4.24 -15.45 -13.28
CA ALA A 78 4.25 -16.46 -14.34
C ALA A 78 4.65 -15.89 -15.71
N ALA A 79 4.31 -14.63 -15.98
CA ALA A 79 4.67 -13.94 -17.23
C ALA A 79 6.17 -13.60 -17.30
N GLY A 80 6.79 -13.34 -16.14
CA GLY A 80 8.18 -12.89 -16.05
C GLY A 80 8.39 -11.46 -16.54
N GLY A 81 9.55 -10.88 -16.24
CA GLY A 81 9.90 -9.51 -16.63
C GLY A 81 9.41 -8.48 -15.62
N VAL A 82 9.22 -7.22 -16.04
CA VAL A 82 8.85 -6.12 -15.12
C VAL A 82 7.36 -5.85 -15.13
N HIS A 83 6.72 -5.99 -13.97
CA HIS A 83 5.29 -5.74 -13.76
C HIS A 83 5.08 -4.80 -12.58
N VAL A 84 4.00 -4.00 -12.61
CA VAL A 84 3.62 -3.13 -11.51
C VAL A 84 2.18 -3.40 -11.09
N LEU A 85 1.98 -3.63 -9.80
CA LEU A 85 0.69 -3.88 -9.17
C LEU A 85 0.44 -2.78 -8.14
N VAL A 86 -0.61 -2.01 -8.30
CA VAL A 86 -1.07 -1.03 -7.31
C VAL A 86 -2.15 -1.68 -6.46
N ALA A 87 -1.84 -1.96 -5.21
CA ALA A 87 -2.80 -2.44 -4.23
C ALA A 87 -3.42 -1.23 -3.50
N ARG A 88 -4.67 -0.89 -3.85
CA ARG A 88 -5.44 0.12 -3.12
C ARG A 88 -5.87 -0.48 -1.80
N THR A 89 -5.42 0.10 -0.70
CA THR A 89 -5.76 -0.41 0.63
C THR A 89 -6.98 0.31 1.20
N CYS A 90 -7.41 -0.09 2.39
CA CYS A 90 -8.42 0.65 3.14
C CYS A 90 -7.95 2.06 3.53
N SER A 91 -8.86 2.86 4.08
CA SER A 91 -8.49 4.17 4.60
C SER A 91 -7.52 4.04 5.78
N ARG A 92 -6.69 5.06 6.00
CA ARG A 92 -5.77 5.09 7.16
C ARG A 92 -6.50 5.00 8.50
N ALA A 93 -7.73 5.50 8.59
CA ALA A 93 -8.58 5.36 9.77
C ALA A 93 -8.98 3.90 10.01
N ASP A 94 -9.40 3.20 8.95
CA ASP A 94 -9.76 1.77 9.04
C ASP A 94 -8.53 0.91 9.37
N GLU A 95 -7.35 1.27 8.84
CA GLU A 95 -6.08 0.61 9.15
C GLU A 95 -5.74 0.72 10.65
N VAL A 96 -5.93 1.90 11.25
CA VAL A 96 -5.76 2.12 12.69
C VAL A 96 -6.72 1.24 13.50
N VAL A 97 -8.00 1.18 13.12
CA VAL A 97 -9.00 0.35 13.79
C VAL A 97 -8.63 -1.14 13.70
N ALA A 98 -8.23 -1.61 12.51
CA ALA A 98 -7.80 -2.98 12.31
C ALA A 98 -6.60 -3.35 13.22
N LEU A 99 -5.59 -2.48 13.30
CA LEU A 99 -4.43 -2.70 14.16
C LEU A 99 -4.78 -2.68 15.65
N GLN A 100 -5.65 -1.77 16.08
CA GLN A 100 -6.16 -1.73 17.46
C GLN A 100 -6.86 -3.04 17.84
N ASN A 101 -7.75 -3.54 16.97
CA ASN A 101 -8.46 -4.80 17.18
C ASN A 101 -7.49 -5.98 17.34
N VAL A 102 -6.44 -6.05 16.52
CA VAL A 102 -5.41 -7.10 16.63
C VAL A 102 -4.64 -6.99 17.95
N ASN A 103 -4.20 -5.79 18.32
CA ASN A 103 -3.46 -5.56 19.57
C ASN A 103 -4.31 -5.87 20.82
N ASP A 104 -5.59 -5.53 20.80
CA ASP A 104 -6.52 -5.82 21.89
C ASP A 104 -6.76 -7.33 22.04
N ALA A 105 -6.93 -8.04 20.92
CA ALA A 105 -7.03 -9.49 20.92
C ALA A 105 -5.76 -10.17 21.47
N ILE A 106 -4.58 -9.69 21.08
CA ILE A 106 -3.30 -10.18 21.61
C ILE A 106 -3.21 -9.94 23.12
N ARG A 107 -3.55 -8.73 23.59
CA ARG A 107 -3.54 -8.40 25.03
C ARG A 107 -4.50 -9.27 25.83
N GLN A 108 -5.70 -9.52 25.31
CA GLN A 108 -6.69 -10.39 25.95
C GLN A 108 -6.18 -11.83 26.06
N ALA A 109 -5.59 -12.37 24.99
CA ALA A 109 -5.06 -13.73 24.98
C ALA A 109 -3.91 -13.91 26.00
N LEU A 110 -2.99 -12.94 26.07
CA LEU A 110 -1.88 -12.94 27.03
C LEU A 110 -2.34 -12.78 28.48
N ALA A 111 -3.45 -12.07 28.74
CA ALA A 111 -3.99 -11.89 30.09
C ALA A 111 -4.69 -13.17 30.62
N THR A 112 -5.09 -14.07 29.72
CA THR A 112 -5.74 -15.35 30.05
C THR A 112 -4.80 -16.55 30.04
N ALA A 113 -3.52 -16.34 29.72
CA ALA A 113 -2.46 -17.36 29.70
C ALA A 113 -1.68 -17.38 31.02
#